data_AF-A0A4R6FY95-F1
#
_entry.id   AF-A0A4R6FY95-F1
#
_cell.length_a   1.000
_cell.length_b   1.000
_cell.length_c   1.000
_cell.angle_alpha   90.00
_cell.angle_beta   90.00
_cell.angle_gamma   90.00
#
_symmetry.space_group_name_H-M   'P 1'
#
loop_
_entity.id
_entity.type
_entity.pdbx_description
1 polymer ?
#
loop_
_entity_poly.entity_id
_entity_poly.type
_entity_poly.pdbx_seq_one_letter_code
_entity_poly.pdbx_strand_id
1 'polypeptide(L)'
;MKRRERTRMLIELGGLVVKAGLVELTDDDRATIYGALLMVADKLRGEEVGNALALWQRKGKRAFEAEAETRSGKASDRSPG
;
A
#
# COMPACT_ATOMS: atom_id res chain seq x y z
N MET A 1 -18.46 -8.73 -16.80
CA MET A 1 -17.98 -8.46 -15.42
C MET A 1 -16.46 -8.34 -15.32
N LYS A 2 -15.67 -9.25 -15.90
CA LYS A 2 -14.18 -9.29 -15.86
C LYS A 2 -13.44 -7.94 -16.06
N ARG A 3 -13.90 -7.06 -16.95
CA ARG A 3 -13.25 -5.75 -17.19
C ARG A 3 -13.38 -4.81 -15.97
N ARG A 4 -14.56 -4.76 -15.35
CA ARG A 4 -14.82 -3.89 -14.19
C ARG A 4 -14.00 -4.33 -12.98
N GLU A 5 -13.92 -5.65 -12.74
CA GLU A 5 -13.10 -6.23 -11.68
C GLU A 5 -11.61 -5.93 -11.89
N ARG A 6 -11.11 -6.09 -13.12
CA ARG A 6 -9.71 -5.77 -13.45
C ARG A 6 -9.40 -4.29 -13.22
N THR A 7 -10.27 -3.38 -13.66
CA THR A 7 -10.08 -1.95 -13.44
C THR A 7 -10.06 -1.62 -11.94
N ARG A 8 -10.99 -2.17 -11.17
CA ARG A 8 -11.03 -1.99 -9.71
C ARG A 8 -9.75 -2.48 -9.04
N MET A 9 -9.30 -3.69 -9.37
CA MET A 9 -8.06 -4.26 -8.84
C MET A 9 -6.85 -3.38 -9.15
N LEU A 10 -6.72 -2.88 -10.38
CA LEU A 10 -5.60 -2.00 -10.77
C LEU A 10 -5.65 -0.65 -10.02
N ILE A 11 -6.84 -0.09 -9.79
CA ILE A 11 -7.01 1.12 -9.00
C ILE A 11 -6.62 0.87 -7.54
N GLU A 12 -7.06 -0.24 -6.96
CA GLU A 12 -6.73 -0.62 -5.58
C GLU A 12 -5.21 -0.79 -5.41
N LEU A 13 -4.55 -1.48 -6.34
CA LEU A 13 -3.09 -1.63 -6.34
C LEU A 13 -2.37 -0.30 -6.51
N GLY A 14 -2.82 0.57 -7.43
CA GLY A 14 -2.28 1.92 -7.59
C GLY A 14 -2.45 2.77 -6.32
N GLY A 15 -3.57 2.62 -5.62
CA GLY A 15 -3.82 3.27 -4.33
C GLY A 15 -2.81 2.86 -3.24
N LEU A 16 -2.30 1.63 -3.26
CA LEU A 16 -1.26 1.19 -2.32
C LEU A 16 0.08 1.90 -2.56
N VAL A 17 0.43 2.17 -3.82
CA VAL A 17 1.65 2.91 -4.17
C VAL A 17 1.60 4.33 -3.60
N VAL A 18 0.45 5.00 -3.74
CA VAL A 18 0.23 6.34 -3.20
C VAL A 18 0.27 6.33 -1.66
N LYS A 19 -0.44 5.41 -1.02
CA LYS A 19 -0.46 5.31 0.46
C LYS A 19 0.90 5.01 1.08
N ALA A 20 1.72 4.21 0.40
CA ALA A 20 3.08 3.93 0.83
C ALA A 20 4.03 5.13 0.71
N GLY A 21 3.54 6.28 0.21
CA GLY A 21 4.33 7.50 0.02
C GLY A 21 5.30 7.41 -1.16
N LEU A 22 5.25 6.35 -1.96
CA LEU A 22 6.24 6.13 -3.02
C LEU A 22 6.18 7.23 -4.08
N VAL A 23 4.99 7.69 -4.44
CA VAL A 23 4.83 8.78 -5.43
C VAL A 23 5.53 10.06 -4.96
N GLU A 24 5.36 10.44 -3.70
CA GLU A 24 5.99 11.64 -3.15
C GLU A 24 7.51 11.47 -2.99
N LEU A 25 7.94 10.32 -2.46
CA LEU A 25 9.36 10.04 -2.21
C LEU A 25 10.19 9.89 -3.48
N THR A 26 9.58 9.51 -4.60
CA THR A 26 10.27 9.31 -5.87
C THR A 26 9.94 10.38 -6.91
N ASP A 27 9.23 11.45 -6.55
CA ASP A 27 8.76 12.48 -7.49
C ASP A 27 8.01 11.90 -8.71
N ASP A 28 7.13 10.92 -8.45
CA ASP A 28 6.38 10.16 -9.46
C ASP A 28 7.25 9.46 -10.54
N ASP A 29 8.55 9.26 -10.29
CA ASP A 29 9.40 8.52 -11.22
C ASP A 29 9.02 7.03 -11.26
N ARG A 30 8.28 6.67 -12.32
CA ARG A 30 7.73 5.32 -12.50
C ARG A 30 8.81 4.24 -12.62
N ALA A 31 9.98 4.59 -13.16
CA ALA A 31 11.09 3.65 -13.27
C ALA A 31 11.63 3.28 -11.88
N THR A 32 11.81 4.28 -11.01
CA THR A 32 12.24 4.10 -9.61
C THR A 32 11.20 3.31 -8.82
N ILE A 33 9.91 3.66 -8.92
CA ILE A 33 8.83 2.91 -8.25
C ILE A 33 8.82 1.45 -8.71
N TYR A 34 8.94 1.20 -10.01
CA TYR A 34 8.96 -0.14 -10.55
C TYR A 34 10.20 -0.92 -10.09
N GLY A 35 11.38 -0.30 -10.09
CA GLY A 35 12.61 -0.89 -9.55
C GLY A 35 12.48 -1.29 -8.07
N ALA A 36 11.86 -0.44 -7.25
CA ALA A 36 11.59 -0.76 -5.85
C ALA A 36 10.67 -1.99 -5.68
N LEU A 37 9.60 -2.08 -6.48
CA LEU A 37 8.71 -3.24 -6.48
C LEU A 37 9.40 -4.51 -6.98
N LEU A 38 10.32 -4.40 -7.94
CA LEU A 38 11.14 -5.52 -8.40
C LEU A 38 12.04 -6.06 -7.28
N MET A 39 12.70 -5.19 -6.51
CA MET A 39 13.50 -5.61 -5.36
C MET A 39 12.67 -6.39 -4.32
N VAL A 40 11.43 -5.98 -4.07
CA VAL A 40 10.50 -6.70 -3.19
C VAL A 40 10.16 -8.08 -3.79
N ALA A 41 9.89 -8.14 -5.08
CA ALA A 41 9.56 -9.38 -5.78
C ALA A 41 10.75 -10.36 -5.81
N ASP A 42 11.97 -9.88 -6.00
CA ASP A 42 13.20 -10.68 -5.91
C ASP A 42 13.38 -11.27 -4.51
N LYS A 43 13.16 -10.46 -3.48
CA LYS A 43 13.24 -10.91 -2.08
C LYS A 43 12.22 -12.02 -1.76
N LEU A 44 11.04 -11.99 -2.39
CA LEU A 44 10.02 -13.03 -2.24
C LEU A 44 10.24 -14.27 -3.12
N ARG A 45 11.17 -14.23 -4.07
CA ARG A 45 11.56 -15.41 -4.88
C ARG A 45 12.70 -16.21 -4.25
N GLY A 46 13.43 -15.63 -3.29
CA GLY A 46 14.53 -16.31 -2.56
C GLY A 46 14.05 -17.26 -1.45
N GLU A 47 14.96 -17.98 -0.80
CA GLU A 47 14.62 -19.12 0.07
C GLU A 47 13.95 -18.77 1.43
N GLU A 48 13.93 -17.49 1.86
CA GLU A 48 13.34 -17.04 3.14
C GLU A 48 11.91 -16.42 3.04
N VAL A 49 11.11 -16.82 2.04
CA VAL A 49 9.81 -16.19 1.73
C VAL A 49 8.83 -16.21 2.91
N GLY A 50 8.75 -17.32 3.65
CA GLY A 50 7.71 -17.55 4.66
C GLY A 50 7.73 -16.55 5.81
N ASN A 51 8.92 -16.26 6.35
CA ASN A 51 9.09 -15.34 7.46
C ASN A 51 8.90 -13.87 7.02
N ALA A 52 9.40 -13.53 5.83
CA ALA A 52 9.27 -12.18 5.27
C ALA A 52 7.81 -11.81 5.00
N LEU A 53 7.02 -12.72 4.40
CA LEU A 53 5.64 -12.44 4.04
C LEU A 53 4.75 -12.20 5.28
N ALA A 54 4.90 -13.04 6.30
CA ALA A 54 4.14 -12.90 7.54
C ALA A 54 4.45 -11.58 8.27
N LEU A 55 5.71 -11.15 8.28
CA LEU A 55 6.13 -9.87 8.84
C LEU A 55 5.52 -8.69 8.07
N TRP A 56 5.55 -8.73 6.75
CA TRP A 56 5.00 -7.67 5.91
C TRP A 56 3.49 -7.57 6.00
N GLN A 57 2.78 -8.71 6.07
CA GLN A 57 1.34 -8.74 6.28
C GLN A 57 0.96 -8.05 7.60
N ARG A 58 1.66 -8.36 8.70
CA ARG A 58 1.44 -7.70 10.01
C ARG A 58 1.75 -6.21 9.99
N LYS A 59 2.81 -5.80 9.29
CA LYS A 59 3.16 -4.38 9.14
C LYS A 59 2.08 -3.63 8.35
N GLY A 60 1.65 -4.17 7.21
CA GLY A 60 0.60 -3.58 6.39
C GLY A 60 -0.72 -3.44 7.14
N LYS A 61 -1.16 -4.50 7.85
CA LYS A 61 -2.38 -4.44 8.67
C LYS A 61 -2.37 -3.30 9.69
N ARG A 62 -1.28 -3.16 10.45
CA ARG A 62 -1.13 -2.07 11.44
C ARG A 62 -1.16 -0.68 10.80
N ALA A 63 -0.54 -0.52 9.63
CA ALA A 63 -0.57 0.74 8.90
C ALA A 63 -2.01 1.12 8.46
N PHE A 64 -2.78 0.15 7.96
CA PHE A 64 -4.19 0.37 7.62
C PHE A 64 -5.04 0.74 8.83
N GLU A 65 -4.84 0.07 9.97
CA GLU A 65 -5.55 0.35 11.22
C GLU A 65 -5.26 1.77 11.72
N ALA A 66 -3.98 2.16 11.77
CA ALA A 66 -3.58 3.51 12.19
C ALA A 66 -4.14 4.63 11.28
N GLU A 67 -4.18 4.41 9.96
CA GLU A 67 -4.82 5.34 9.02
C GLU A 67 -6.34 5.45 9.25
N ALA A 68 -7.00 4.35 9.58
CA ALA A 68 -8.44 4.31 9.84
C ALA A 68 -8.78 5.07 11.13
N GLU A 69 -8.02 4.85 12.20
CA GLU A 69 -8.14 5.58 13.47
C GLU A 69 -7.94 7.08 13.28
N THR A 70 -6.88 7.47 12.56
CA THR A 70 -6.60 8.89 12.22
C THR A 70 -7.77 9.54 11.48
N ARG A 71 -8.39 8.80 10.55
CA ARG A 71 -9.54 9.28 9.78
C ARG A 71 -10.79 9.41 10.65
N SER A 72 -11.03 8.46 11.55
CA SER A 72 -12.17 8.49 12.46
C SER A 72 -12.04 9.63 13.49
N GLY A 73 -10.85 9.85 14.04
CA GLY A 73 -10.59 10.96 14.96
C GLY A 73 -10.75 12.34 14.30
N LYS A 74 -10.31 12.48 13.05
CA LYS A 74 -10.54 13.71 12.24
C LYS A 74 -12.00 13.92 11.82
N ALA A 75 -12.84 12.90 11.89
CA ALA A 75 -14.27 13.00 11.59
C ALA A 75 -15.08 13.38 12.82
N SER A 76 -14.70 12.89 14.01
CA SER A 76 -15.32 13.29 15.28
C SER A 76 -15.03 14.74 15.69
N ASP A 77 -13.87 15.28 15.29
CA ASP A 77 -13.47 16.67 15.59
C ASP A 77 -14.12 17.72 14.66
N ARG A 78 -14.88 17.28 13.64
CA ARG A 78 -15.54 18.14 12.65
C ARG A 78 -17.05 18.30 12.85
N SER A 79 -17.61 17.88 13.99
CA SER A 79 -19.00 18.21 14.32
C SER A 79 -19.08 19.68 14.77
N PRO A 80 -19.73 20.58 14.02
CA PRO A 80 -20.10 21.88 14.55
C PRO A 80 -21.30 21.68 15.46
N GLY A 81 -21.19 22.17 16.70
CA GLY A 81 -22.37 22.42 17.55
C GLY A 81 -23.21 23.55 17.01
#